data_AF-A0A959TMK3-F1
#
_entry.id   AF-A0A959TMK3-F1
#
_cell.length_a   1.000
_cell.length_b   1.000
_cell.length_c   1.000
_cell.angle_alpha   90.00
_cell.angle_beta   90.00
_cell.angle_gamma   90.00
#
_symmetry.space_group_name_H-M   'P 1'
#
loop_
_entity.id
_entity.type
_entity.pdbx_description
1 polymer ?
#
loop_
_entity_poly.entity_id
_entity_poly.type
_entity_poly.pdbx_seq_one_letter_code
_entity_poly.pdbx_strand_id
1 'polypeptide(L)'
;LDPLGRLIKGKATESELRGEAIFNGKGQCSQCHHGPAFSDDYMHDLKVERFYHGRPEGPIKTFALRGIKDSPPYLHDGRLPTLDDAVEFFNLVLELQLTAQEKDDLRNYLLCL
;
A
#
# COMPACT_ATOMS: atom_id res chain seq x y z
N LEU A 1 7.09 -15.18 2.30
CA LEU A 1 5.86 -15.53 1.56
C LEU A 1 5.92 -16.98 1.11
N ASP A 2 4.78 -17.64 0.97
CA ASP A 2 4.67 -18.95 0.33
C ASP A 2 4.79 -18.82 -1.21
N PRO A 3 4.78 -19.92 -1.98
CA PRO A 3 4.86 -19.86 -3.45
C PRO A 3 3.71 -19.09 -4.13
N LEU A 4 2.62 -18.80 -3.42
CA LEU A 4 1.47 -18.05 -3.91
C LEU A 4 1.51 -16.58 -3.49
N GLY A 5 2.60 -16.12 -2.86
CA GLY A 5 2.77 -14.74 -2.43
C GLY A 5 2.00 -14.39 -1.16
N ARG A 6 1.56 -15.38 -0.36
CA ARG A 6 0.88 -15.16 0.93
C ARG A 6 1.85 -15.26 2.10
N LEU A 7 1.52 -14.65 3.23
CA LEU A 7 2.25 -14.83 4.48
C LEU A 7 2.23 -16.29 4.93
N ILE A 8 3.38 -16.77 5.40
CA ILE A 8 3.47 -18.10 6.00
C ILE A 8 2.97 -17.97 7.44
N LYS A 9 1.77 -18.48 7.74
CA LYS A 9 1.08 -18.29 9.03
C LYS A 9 1.97 -18.58 10.26
N GLY A 10 2.77 -19.64 10.24
CA GLY A 10 3.67 -19.99 11.35
C GLY A 10 4.89 -19.08 11.54
N LYS A 11 5.10 -18.11 10.65
CA LYS A 11 6.20 -17.13 10.71
C LYS A 11 5.71 -15.69 10.85
N ALA A 12 4.42 -15.46 10.64
CA ALA A 12 3.83 -14.13 10.64
C ALA A 12 3.20 -13.81 11.99
N THR A 13 3.21 -12.54 12.37
CA THR A 13 2.46 -12.07 13.54
C THR A 13 0.97 -11.95 13.23
N GLU A 14 0.12 -11.94 14.27
CA GLU A 14 -1.32 -11.71 14.10
C GLU A 14 -1.62 -10.35 13.45
N SER A 15 -0.81 -9.33 13.71
CA SER A 15 -0.95 -8.01 13.09
C SER A 15 -0.66 -8.07 11.59
N GLU A 16 0.40 -8.76 11.18
CA GLU A 16 0.72 -8.96 9.76
C GLU A 16 -0.36 -9.75 9.02
N LEU A 17 -0.94 -10.78 9.65
CA LEU A 17 -2.02 -11.57 9.07
C LEU A 17 -3.30 -10.74 8.88
N ARG A 18 -3.65 -9.89 9.85
CA ARG A 18 -4.75 -8.92 9.70
C ARG A 18 -4.44 -7.89 8.62
N GLY A 19 -3.20 -7.42 8.55
CA GLY A 19 -2.73 -6.48 7.52
C GLY A 19 -2.85 -7.07 6.12
N GLU A 20 -2.47 -8.33 5.93
CA GLU A 20 -2.67 -9.04 4.65
C GLU A 20 -4.17 -9.14 4.29
N ALA A 21 -5.03 -9.40 5.27
CA ALA A 21 -6.48 -9.44 5.04
C ALA A 21 -7.05 -8.07 4.64
N ILE A 22 -6.56 -6.98 5.26
CA ILE A 22 -6.92 -5.61 4.90
C ILE A 22 -6.43 -5.30 3.48
N PHE A 23 -5.16 -5.60 3.18
CA PHE A 23 -4.55 -5.36 1.86
C PHE A 23 -5.35 -5.99 0.71
N ASN A 24 -5.83 -7.22 0.90
CA ASN A 24 -6.63 -7.97 -0.08
C ASN A 24 -8.15 -7.70 0.01
N GLY A 25 -8.58 -6.91 1.00
CA GLY A 25 -9.99 -6.71 1.34
C GLY A 25 -10.33 -5.23 1.41
N LYS A 26 -10.61 -4.73 2.63
CA LYS A 26 -11.05 -3.35 2.85
C LYS A 26 -10.08 -2.30 2.28
N GLY A 27 -8.78 -2.58 2.31
CA GLY A 27 -7.73 -1.71 1.80
C GLY A 27 -7.68 -1.60 0.29
N GLN A 28 -8.27 -2.55 -0.45
CA GLN A 28 -8.27 -2.62 -1.93
C GLN A 28 -6.86 -2.52 -2.58
N CYS A 29 -5.79 -2.69 -1.81
CA CYS A 29 -4.42 -2.45 -2.27
C CYS A 29 -4.01 -3.47 -3.34
N SER A 30 -4.49 -4.71 -3.21
CA SER A 30 -4.23 -5.79 -4.16
C SER A 30 -4.84 -5.58 -5.56
N GLN A 31 -5.70 -4.57 -5.74
CA GLN A 31 -6.26 -4.26 -7.07
C GLN A 31 -5.18 -3.76 -8.04
N CYS A 32 -4.14 -3.09 -7.53
CA CYS A 32 -2.98 -2.65 -8.31
C CYS A 32 -1.70 -3.40 -7.89
N HIS A 33 -1.57 -3.74 -6.60
CA HIS A 33 -0.36 -4.36 -6.05
C HIS A 33 -0.51 -5.87 -5.92
N HIS A 34 -0.50 -6.59 -7.05
CA HIS A 34 -0.58 -8.05 -7.09
C HIS A 34 0.61 -8.70 -7.81
N GLY A 35 0.63 -10.04 -7.82
CA GLY A 35 1.68 -10.82 -8.47
C GLY A 35 3.02 -10.82 -7.70
N PRO A 36 4.07 -11.42 -8.27
CA PRO A 36 5.32 -11.70 -7.56
C PRO A 36 6.06 -10.47 -7.02
N ALA A 37 5.90 -9.33 -7.70
CA ALA A 37 6.52 -8.04 -7.38
C ALA A 37 5.59 -7.09 -6.61
N PHE A 38 4.33 -7.47 -6.36
CA PHE A 38 3.31 -6.57 -5.82
C PHE A 38 3.14 -5.30 -6.67
N SER A 39 3.08 -5.48 -7.97
CA SER A 39 2.81 -4.45 -8.97
C SER A 39 2.22 -5.11 -10.20
N ASP A 40 1.27 -4.44 -10.82
CA ASP A 40 0.58 -4.86 -12.02
C ASP A 40 1.23 -4.31 -13.31
N ASP A 41 2.31 -3.53 -13.19
CA ASP A 41 2.99 -2.83 -14.29
C ASP A 41 2.10 -1.85 -15.11
N TYR A 42 0.90 -1.50 -14.62
CA TYR A 42 0.01 -0.53 -15.24
C TYR A 42 0.19 0.89 -14.67
N MET A 43 -0.39 1.86 -15.39
CA MET A 43 -0.46 3.26 -15.00
C MET A 43 -1.85 3.54 -14.42
N HIS A 44 -1.91 4.13 -13.22
CA HIS A 44 -3.16 4.48 -12.55
C HIS A 44 -3.19 5.96 -12.19
N ASP A 45 -4.34 6.58 -12.43
CA ASP A 45 -4.59 7.95 -12.02
C ASP A 45 -5.40 7.97 -10.73
N LEU A 46 -4.77 8.41 -9.63
CA LEU A 46 -5.41 8.55 -8.33
C LEU A 46 -6.35 9.74 -8.25
N LYS A 47 -6.36 10.62 -9.26
CA LYS A 47 -7.20 11.82 -9.37
C LYS A 47 -7.09 12.75 -8.16
N VAL A 48 -5.87 12.90 -7.64
CA VAL A 48 -5.57 13.62 -6.40
C VAL A 48 -5.83 15.11 -6.48
N GLU A 49 -5.98 15.66 -7.69
CA GLU A 49 -6.41 17.02 -7.95
C GLU A 49 -7.81 17.35 -7.39
N ARG A 50 -8.59 16.33 -7.00
CA ARG A 50 -9.83 16.52 -6.22
C ARG A 50 -9.59 17.09 -4.81
N PHE A 51 -8.37 16.93 -4.27
CA PHE A 51 -8.00 17.37 -2.92
C PHE A 51 -7.18 18.66 -2.91
N TYR A 52 -6.42 18.95 -3.98
CA TYR A 52 -5.70 20.21 -4.13
C TYR A 52 -5.71 20.66 -5.60
N HIS A 53 -6.21 21.87 -5.83
CA HIS A 53 -6.35 22.42 -7.17
C HIS A 53 -5.00 22.87 -7.75
N GLY A 54 -4.78 22.63 -9.04
CA GLY A 54 -3.64 23.19 -9.79
C GLY A 54 -2.39 22.31 -9.87
N ARG A 55 -2.42 21.07 -9.36
CA ARG A 55 -1.34 20.10 -9.55
C ARG A 55 -1.90 18.72 -9.97
N PRO A 56 -2.19 18.51 -11.27
CA PRO A 56 -2.56 17.20 -11.77
C PRO A 56 -1.33 16.30 -11.78
N GLU A 57 -1.39 15.16 -11.08
CA GLU A 57 -0.31 14.15 -11.16
C GLU A 57 -0.42 13.29 -12.42
N GLY A 58 -1.66 13.08 -12.89
CA GLY A 58 -1.96 12.17 -13.97
C GLY A 58 -1.66 10.70 -13.63
N PRO A 59 -1.60 9.82 -14.65
CA PRO A 59 -1.31 8.41 -14.45
C PRO A 59 0.12 8.19 -13.96
N ILE A 60 0.25 7.38 -12.91
CA ILE A 60 1.54 6.97 -12.32
C ILE A 60 1.61 5.45 -12.36
N LYS A 61 2.80 4.91 -12.65
CA LYS A 61 3.03 3.46 -12.61
C LYS A 61 2.87 2.94 -11.18
N THR A 62 2.24 1.78 -11.01
CA THR A 62 2.27 1.04 -9.74
C THR A 62 3.71 0.64 -9.38
N PHE A 63 4.26 1.18 -8.30
CA PHE A 63 5.58 0.76 -7.80
C PHE A 63 5.52 -0.60 -7.11
N ALA A 64 6.59 -1.39 -7.24
CA ALA A 64 6.71 -2.67 -6.55
C ALA A 64 6.78 -2.46 -5.02
N LEU A 65 6.09 -3.30 -4.25
CA LEU A 65 6.10 -3.23 -2.78
C LEU A 65 7.10 -4.19 -2.12
N ARG A 66 7.71 -5.10 -2.88
CA ARG A 66 8.73 -5.98 -2.32
C ARG A 66 9.97 -5.17 -1.91
N GLY A 67 10.39 -5.26 -0.65
CA GLY A 67 11.50 -4.47 -0.10
C GLY A 67 11.14 -3.02 0.21
N ILE A 68 9.85 -2.66 0.30
CA ILE A 68 9.39 -1.28 0.51
C ILE A 68 9.96 -0.62 1.78
N LYS A 69 10.27 -1.40 2.82
CA LYS A 69 10.85 -0.86 4.05
C LYS A 69 12.23 -0.20 3.86
N ASP A 70 12.94 -0.55 2.79
CA ASP A 70 14.32 -0.13 2.52
C ASP A 70 14.39 1.10 1.60
N SER A 71 13.24 1.67 1.20
CA SER A 71 13.16 2.73 0.18
C SER A 71 12.33 3.99 0.55
N PRO A 72 12.41 4.54 1.78
CA PRO A 72 11.86 5.87 2.03
C PRO A 72 12.65 6.96 1.26
N PRO A 73 12.01 8.10 0.88
CA PRO A 73 10.59 8.41 1.03
C PRO A 73 9.71 7.78 -0.05
N TYR A 74 8.40 7.73 0.20
CA TYR A 74 7.42 7.04 -0.62
C TYR A 74 6.67 7.97 -1.59
N LEU A 75 6.02 7.32 -2.57
CA LEU A 75 5.39 7.93 -3.76
C LEU A 75 6.39 8.51 -4.76
N HIS A 76 5.95 8.72 -6.00
CA HIS A 76 6.77 9.15 -7.14
C HIS A 76 7.55 10.46 -6.92
N ASP A 77 7.06 11.35 -6.06
CA ASP A 77 7.67 12.64 -5.75
C ASP A 77 8.27 12.71 -4.33
N GLY A 78 8.30 11.59 -3.61
CA GLY A 78 8.91 11.49 -2.28
C GLY A 78 8.22 12.30 -1.18
N ARG A 79 6.97 12.73 -1.38
CA ARG A 79 6.25 13.57 -0.41
C ARG A 79 5.76 12.84 0.84
N LEU A 80 5.91 11.52 0.89
CA LEU A 80 5.44 10.67 1.98
C LEU A 80 6.68 10.13 2.74
N PRO A 81 7.12 10.76 3.84
CA PRO A 81 8.38 10.40 4.49
C PRO A 81 8.40 9.01 5.10
N THR A 82 7.25 8.51 5.56
CA THR A 82 7.13 7.23 6.26
C THR A 82 6.07 6.32 5.64
N LEU A 83 6.10 5.03 6.00
CA LEU A 83 5.04 4.09 5.60
C LEU A 83 3.70 4.45 6.22
N ASP A 84 3.69 5.04 7.41
CA ASP A 84 2.48 5.56 8.04
C ASP A 84 1.84 6.66 7.17
N ASP A 85 2.66 7.57 6.63
CA ASP A 85 2.21 8.61 5.70
C ASP A 85 1.68 8.00 4.40
N ALA A 86 2.33 6.95 3.90
CA ALA A 86 1.87 6.23 2.71
C ALA A 86 0.51 5.56 2.93
N VAL A 87 0.34 4.83 4.04
CA VAL A 87 -0.92 4.19 4.39
C VAL A 87 -2.04 5.23 4.57
N GLU A 88 -1.76 6.33 5.27
CA GLU A 88 -2.78 7.37 5.49
C GLU A 88 -3.14 8.09 4.19
N PHE A 89 -2.16 8.37 3.32
CA PHE A 89 -2.42 8.95 2.01
C PHE A 89 -3.41 8.12 1.20
N PHE A 90 -3.19 6.80 1.08
CA PHE A 90 -4.10 5.93 0.33
C PHE A 90 -5.44 5.72 1.04
N ASN A 91 -5.46 5.72 2.39
CA ASN A 91 -6.71 5.70 3.15
C ASN A 91 -7.60 6.90 2.83
N LEU A 92 -7.03 8.10 2.79
CA LEU A 92 -7.74 9.35 2.47
C LEU A 92 -8.12 9.42 1.00
N VAL A 93 -7.16 9.15 0.11
CA VAL A 93 -7.39 9.22 -1.34
C VAL A 93 -8.47 8.21 -1.73
N LEU A 94 -8.36 6.94 -1.34
CA LEU A 94 -9.34 5.93 -1.74
C LEU A 94 -10.58 5.89 -0.84
N GLU A 95 -10.72 6.83 0.11
CA GLU A 95 -11.86 6.96 1.03
C GLU A 95 -12.19 5.65 1.78
N LEU A 96 -11.16 4.91 2.20
CA LEU A 96 -11.26 3.54 2.71
C LEU A 96 -11.83 3.44 4.13
N GLN A 97 -11.80 4.56 4.87
CA GLN A 97 -12.26 4.65 6.26
C GLN A 97 -11.59 3.57 7.16
N LEU A 98 -10.28 3.39 6.99
CA LEU A 98 -9.49 2.50 7.85
C LEU A 98 -9.39 3.10 9.26
N THR A 99 -9.66 2.25 10.25
CA THR A 99 -9.43 2.56 11.66
C THR A 99 -7.93 2.65 11.96
N ALA A 100 -7.56 3.22 13.11
CA ALA A 100 -6.17 3.27 13.54
C ALA A 100 -5.51 1.88 13.55
N GLN A 101 -6.19 0.88 14.12
CA GLN A 101 -5.69 -0.50 14.16
C GLN A 101 -5.50 -1.10 12.76
N GLU A 102 -6.42 -0.85 11.83
CA GLU A 102 -6.31 -1.36 10.46
C GLU A 102 -5.12 -0.73 9.72
N LYS A 103 -4.83 0.55 9.97
CA LYS A 103 -3.65 1.21 9.40
C LYS A 103 -2.35 0.64 9.96
N ASP A 104 -2.29 0.42 11.27
CA ASP A 104 -1.13 -0.20 11.92
C ASP A 104 -0.88 -1.63 11.42
N ASP A 105 -1.94 -2.42 11.30
CA ASP A 105 -1.87 -3.79 10.77
C ASP A 105 -1.40 -3.78 9.30
N LEU A 106 -1.95 -2.89 8.46
CA LEU A 106 -1.54 -2.76 7.06
C LEU A 106 -0.07 -2.36 6.94
N ARG A 107 0.39 -1.39 7.73
CA ARG A 107 1.80 -1.00 7.80
C ARG A 107 2.70 -2.18 8.18
N ASN A 108 2.32 -2.95 9.20
CA ASN A 108 3.11 -4.10 9.64
C ASN A 108 3.19 -5.18 8.55
N TYR A 109 2.11 -5.41 7.82
CA TYR A 109 2.14 -6.27 6.63
C TYR A 109 3.13 -5.76 5.57
N LEU A 110 3.11 -4.46 5.25
CA LEU A 110 4.03 -3.86 4.26
C LEU A 110 5.50 -4.00 4.67
N LEU A 111 5.83 -3.93 5.96
CA LEU A 111 7.21 -4.11 6.46
C LEU A 111 7.76 -5.55 6.26
N CYS A 112 6.87 -6.52 6.00
CA CYS A 112 7.22 -7.91 5.78
C CYS A 112 7.36 -8.29 4.30
N LEU A 113 7.06 -7.36 3.39
CA LEU A 113 7.20 -7.52 1.93
C LEU A 113 8.63 -7.18 1.47
#